data_AF-A0A952JZF7-F1
#
_entry.id   AF-A0A952JZF7-F1
#
_cell.length_a   1.000
_cell.length_b   1.000
_cell.length_c   1.000
_cell.angle_alpha   90.00
_cell.angle_beta   90.00
_cell.angle_gamma   90.00
#
_symmetry.space_group_name_H-M   'P 1'
#
loop_
_entity.id
_entity.type
_entity.pdbx_description
1 polymer ?
#
loop_
_entity_poly.entity_id
_entity_poly.type
_entity_poly.pdbx_seq_one_letter_code
_entity_poly.pdbx_strand_id
1 'polypeptide(L)'
;MKKLILLLAFAVSLPLFAQQTKDDEQFIAHLKKDTRTDKNDRAVWNLLNDFYEEALQSDAGELNRKTVEKMQKLYADKRAKNMQILNLFMAYNNHISQTAAQGKTPDSGLQVDLMLELEKEMADTYGKVPAIVRIYKAEALVSNGQHKESADVISAGLLEYPGSVPLKVYHFLETNDERLKTDLIKNHPDHWMVKQFGIR
;
A
#
# COMPACT_ATOMS: atom_id res chain seq x y z
N MET A 1 5.28 10.16 -15.82
CA MET A 1 4.05 10.00 -15.01
C MET A 1 4.20 10.86 -13.77
N LYS A 2 3.19 11.66 -13.39
CA LYS A 2 3.22 12.38 -12.10
C LYS A 2 3.27 11.33 -11.00
N LYS A 3 4.39 11.23 -10.28
CA LYS A 3 4.55 10.28 -9.18
C LYS A 3 3.56 10.64 -8.07
N LEU A 4 2.78 9.67 -7.63
CA LEU A 4 1.91 9.81 -6.49
C LEU A 4 2.79 9.65 -5.25
N ILE A 5 3.06 10.74 -4.53
CA ILE A 5 3.53 10.63 -3.15
C ILE A 5 2.27 10.80 -2.31
N LEU A 6 1.54 9.70 -2.09
CA LEU A 6 0.54 9.65 -1.01
C LEU A 6 1.32 9.70 0.30
N LEU A 7 1.70 10.92 0.71
CA LEU A 7 2.23 11.22 2.03
C LEU A 7 1.08 11.09 3.03
N LEU A 8 0.72 9.85 3.36
CA LEU A 8 0.06 9.57 4.62
C LEU A 8 1.10 9.82 5.71
N ALA A 9 1.25 11.08 6.11
CA ALA A 9 2.17 11.53 7.14
C ALA A 9 1.72 10.98 8.51
N PHE A 10 1.93 9.69 8.74
CA PHE A 10 1.88 9.11 10.06
C PHE A 10 3.18 9.40 10.76
N ALA A 11 3.20 10.48 11.53
CA ALA A 11 4.25 10.73 12.52
C ALA A 11 4.09 9.75 13.70
N VAL A 12 4.17 8.44 13.44
CA VAL A 12 4.38 7.44 14.48
C VAL A 12 5.88 7.22 14.54
N SER A 13 6.54 7.87 15.50
CA SER A 13 7.94 7.63 15.82
C SER A 13 8.11 6.25 16.46
N LEU A 14 7.93 5.19 15.67
CA LEU A 14 8.25 3.83 16.12
C LEU A 14 9.78 3.71 16.16
N PRO A 15 10.36 3.29 17.30
CA PRO A 15 11.82 3.14 17.45
C PRO A 15 12.43 2.11 16.48
N LEU A 16 11.60 1.27 15.86
CA LEU A 16 11.97 0.34 14.78
C LEU A 16 12.64 1.03 13.58
N PHE A 17 12.31 2.30 13.30
CA PHE A 17 12.81 3.02 12.13
C PHE A 17 14.12 3.80 12.37
N ALA A 18 14.57 3.92 13.62
CA ALA A 18 15.87 4.50 13.94
C ALA A 18 17.04 3.52 13.72
N GLN A 19 16.74 2.24 13.44
CA GLN A 19 17.70 1.14 13.30
C GLN A 19 17.74 0.54 11.88
N GLN A 20 17.42 1.30 10.83
CA GLN A 20 17.60 0.81 9.47
C GLN A 20 19.08 0.48 9.23
N THR A 21 19.39 -0.82 9.13
CA THR A 21 20.71 -1.33 8.79
C THR A 21 21.02 -1.03 7.32
N LYS A 22 22.30 -1.05 6.91
CA LYS A 22 22.68 -0.99 5.48
C LYS A 22 22.29 -2.24 4.68
N ASP A 23 21.62 -3.19 5.32
CA ASP A 23 21.25 -4.50 4.82
C ASP A 23 19.73 -4.61 4.93
N ASP A 24 19.07 -4.55 3.77
CA ASP A 24 17.61 -4.55 3.64
C ASP A 24 17.00 -5.89 4.06
N GLU A 25 17.70 -7.01 3.83
CA GLU A 25 17.24 -8.34 4.26
C GLU A 25 17.18 -8.43 5.79
N GLN A 26 18.21 -7.91 6.48
CA GLN A 26 18.22 -7.86 7.95
C GLN A 26 17.13 -6.95 8.50
N PHE A 27 16.89 -5.81 7.84
CA PHE A 27 15.81 -4.91 8.22
C PHE A 27 14.44 -5.59 8.10
N ILE A 28 14.16 -6.22 6.95
CA ILE A 28 12.92 -6.97 6.73
C ILE A 28 12.77 -8.11 7.74
N ALA A 29 13.83 -8.88 7.99
CA ALA A 29 13.81 -9.94 9.00
C ALA A 29 13.50 -9.40 10.40
N HIS A 30 13.99 -8.21 10.74
CA HIS A 30 13.71 -7.56 12.01
C HIS A 30 12.23 -7.15 12.16
N LEU A 31 11.61 -6.64 11.09
CA LEU A 31 10.18 -6.25 11.11
C LEU A 31 9.24 -7.42 11.44
N LYS A 32 9.68 -8.64 11.15
CA LYS A 32 8.94 -9.88 11.37
C LYS A 32 9.26 -10.54 12.72
N LYS A 33 10.36 -10.15 13.35
CA LYS A 33 10.87 -10.79 14.56
C LYS A 33 9.87 -10.63 15.71
N ASP A 34 9.77 -11.68 16.53
CA ASP A 34 8.94 -11.73 17.74
C ASP A 34 7.44 -11.54 17.51
N THR A 35 6.98 -11.65 16.26
CA THR A 35 5.56 -11.62 15.90
C THR A 35 4.92 -13.01 15.99
N ARG A 36 3.60 -13.05 16.21
CA ARG A 36 2.82 -14.30 16.25
C ARG A 36 1.85 -14.32 15.08
N THR A 37 1.93 -15.35 14.25
CA THR A 37 1.03 -15.53 13.11
C THR A 37 -0.19 -16.36 13.50
N ASP A 38 -1.38 -15.91 13.10
CA ASP A 38 -2.64 -16.65 13.24
C ASP A 38 -3.54 -16.37 12.05
N LYS A 39 -3.83 -17.43 11.28
CA LYS A 39 -4.59 -17.36 10.03
C LYS A 39 -6.06 -16.94 10.24
N ASN A 40 -6.59 -17.12 11.46
CA ASN A 40 -7.97 -16.80 11.81
C ASN A 40 -8.12 -15.36 12.35
N ASP A 41 -7.04 -14.75 12.82
CA ASP A 41 -7.08 -13.37 13.34
C ASP A 41 -7.13 -12.38 12.18
N ARG A 42 -8.26 -11.68 12.02
CA ARG A 42 -8.49 -10.73 10.92
C ARG A 42 -8.19 -9.27 11.30
N ALA A 43 -7.62 -8.98 12.47
CA ALA A 43 -7.49 -7.59 12.92
C ALA A 43 -6.64 -6.73 11.98
N VAL A 44 -5.46 -7.24 11.58
CA VAL A 44 -4.58 -6.55 10.63
C VAL A 44 -5.17 -6.55 9.22
N TRP A 45 -5.80 -7.64 8.79
CA TRP A 45 -6.52 -7.69 7.50
C TRP A 45 -7.59 -6.61 7.39
N ASN A 46 -8.44 -6.50 8.41
CA ASN A 46 -9.50 -5.49 8.46
C ASN A 46 -8.92 -4.08 8.49
N LEU A 47 -7.82 -3.87 9.21
CA LEU A 47 -7.15 -2.58 9.21
C LEU A 47 -6.67 -2.20 7.80
N LEU A 48 -5.97 -3.09 7.09
CA LEU A 48 -5.49 -2.81 5.72
C LEU A 48 -6.66 -2.55 4.75
N ASN A 49 -7.79 -3.24 4.92
CA ASN A 49 -9.00 -2.95 4.15
C ASN A 49 -9.60 -1.59 4.51
N ASP A 50 -9.66 -1.21 5.79
CA ASP A 50 -10.11 0.13 6.19
C ASP A 50 -9.21 1.20 5.55
N PHE A 51 -7.89 1.00 5.53
CA PHE A 51 -6.95 1.88 4.84
C PHE A 51 -7.26 1.98 3.34
N TYR A 52 -7.49 0.86 2.67
CA TYR A 52 -7.83 0.83 1.26
C TYR A 52 -9.14 1.58 0.96
N GLU A 53 -10.21 1.23 1.67
CA GLU A 53 -11.54 1.79 1.45
C GLU A 53 -11.55 3.30 1.69
N GLU A 54 -10.85 3.76 2.73
CA GLU A 54 -10.85 5.17 3.12
C GLU A 54 -9.84 6.01 2.32
N ALA A 55 -8.57 5.59 2.24
CA ALA A 55 -7.53 6.41 1.63
C ALA A 55 -7.42 6.27 0.12
N LEU A 56 -7.81 5.12 -0.45
CA LEU A 56 -7.59 4.84 -1.87
C LEU A 56 -8.88 4.79 -2.66
N GLN A 57 -9.88 4.05 -2.19
CA GLN A 57 -11.11 3.78 -2.92
C GLN A 57 -12.21 4.84 -2.74
N SER A 58 -12.21 5.55 -1.61
CA SER A 58 -13.18 6.62 -1.36
C SER A 58 -12.92 7.82 -2.27
N ASP A 59 -13.97 8.62 -2.52
CA ASP A 59 -13.79 9.84 -3.32
C ASP A 59 -12.91 10.89 -2.64
N ALA A 60 -12.88 10.90 -1.30
CA ALA A 60 -12.13 11.88 -0.52
C ALA A 60 -10.62 11.58 -0.46
N GLY A 61 -10.25 10.29 -0.41
CA GLY A 61 -8.85 9.87 -0.28
C GLY A 61 -8.23 10.17 1.09
N GLU A 62 -9.04 10.18 2.15
CA GLU A 62 -8.62 10.53 3.51
C GLU A 62 -8.93 9.40 4.50
N LEU A 63 -8.00 9.14 5.42
CA LEU A 63 -8.20 8.17 6.48
C LEU A 63 -9.07 8.75 7.61
N ASN A 64 -9.97 7.91 8.11
CA ASN A 64 -10.74 8.27 9.27
C ASN A 64 -9.90 8.15 10.55
N ARG A 65 -10.18 9.04 11.50
CA ARG A 65 -9.56 8.99 12.85
C ARG A 65 -9.72 7.63 13.52
N LYS A 66 -10.85 6.94 13.29
CA LYS A 66 -11.11 5.59 13.83
C LYS A 66 -10.09 4.56 13.34
N THR A 67 -9.66 4.65 12.09
CA THR A 67 -8.66 3.74 11.49
C THR A 67 -7.29 3.98 12.12
N VAL A 68 -6.94 5.25 12.34
CA VAL A 68 -5.74 5.64 13.09
C VAL A 68 -5.77 5.08 14.52
N GLU A 69 -6.89 5.23 15.22
CA GLU A 69 -7.07 4.71 16.58
C GLU A 69 -6.99 3.17 16.62
N LYS A 70 -7.55 2.46 15.64
CA LYS A 70 -7.42 0.99 15.52
C LYS A 70 -5.96 0.57 15.37
N MET A 71 -5.20 1.26 14.52
CA MET A 71 -3.77 1.00 14.33
C MET A 71 -3.00 1.22 15.64
N GLN A 72 -3.24 2.32 16.35
CA GLN A 72 -2.59 2.60 17.64
C GLN A 72 -2.91 1.53 18.68
N LYS A 73 -4.16 1.06 18.74
CA LYS A 73 -4.57 -0.02 19.65
C LYS A 73 -3.84 -1.34 19.35
N LEU A 74 -3.67 -1.68 18.06
CA LEU A 74 -2.92 -2.87 17.66
C LEU A 74 -1.45 -2.80 18.08
N TYR A 75 -0.79 -1.65 17.90
CA TYR A 75 0.59 -1.46 18.36
C TYR A 75 0.74 -1.47 19.89
N ALA A 76 -0.29 -1.03 20.62
CA ALA A 76 -0.29 -1.06 22.09
C ALA A 76 -0.56 -2.45 22.67
N ASP A 77 -1.20 -3.35 21.90
CA ASP A 77 -1.53 -4.70 22.35
C ASP A 77 -0.35 -5.66 22.16
N LYS A 78 0.28 -6.04 23.27
CA LYS A 78 1.38 -7.03 23.31
C LYS A 78 0.98 -8.43 22.86
N ARG A 79 -0.31 -8.71 22.71
CA ARG A 79 -0.86 -9.99 22.25
C ARG A 79 -1.37 -9.92 20.81
N ALA A 80 -1.27 -8.76 20.15
CA ALA A 80 -1.66 -8.61 18.76
C ALA A 80 -0.92 -9.63 17.89
N LYS A 81 -1.68 -10.23 16.97
CA LYS A 81 -1.18 -11.23 16.03
C LYS A 81 -1.03 -10.59 14.66
N ASN A 82 -0.28 -11.26 13.79
CA ASN A 82 -0.07 -10.85 12.40
C ASN A 82 0.61 -9.46 12.27
N MET A 83 1.29 -9.00 13.33
CA MET A 83 1.93 -7.68 13.35
C MET A 83 3.06 -7.55 12.33
N GLN A 84 3.65 -8.65 11.85
CA GLN A 84 4.64 -8.61 10.78
C GLN A 84 4.08 -7.98 9.50
N ILE A 85 2.82 -8.25 9.18
CA ILE A 85 2.12 -7.66 8.02
C ILE A 85 1.97 -6.16 8.22
N LEU A 86 1.50 -5.73 9.40
CA LEU A 86 1.35 -4.31 9.70
C LEU A 86 2.70 -3.60 9.71
N ASN A 87 3.74 -4.22 10.26
CA ASN A 87 5.09 -3.67 10.30
C ASN A 87 5.67 -3.48 8.89
N LEU A 88 5.52 -4.47 7.99
CA LEU A 88 5.95 -4.36 6.59
C LEU A 88 5.19 -3.25 5.86
N PHE A 89 3.86 -3.21 6.02
CA PHE A 89 3.02 -2.16 5.45
C PHE A 89 3.41 -0.76 5.94
N MET A 90 3.64 -0.61 7.24
CA MET A 90 4.06 0.67 7.81
C MET A 90 5.50 1.04 7.42
N ALA A 91 6.40 0.07 7.26
CA ALA A 91 7.75 0.33 6.80
C ALA A 91 7.77 0.90 5.38
N TYR A 92 6.96 0.34 4.48
CA TYR A 92 6.79 0.88 3.13
C TYR A 92 6.29 2.33 3.16
N ASN A 93 5.19 2.59 3.88
CA ASN A 93 4.59 3.92 3.97
C ASN A 93 5.52 4.96 4.63
N ASN A 94 6.25 4.55 5.68
CA ASN A 94 7.18 5.41 6.38
C ASN A 94 8.43 5.71 5.55
N HIS A 95 8.96 4.72 4.82
CA HIS A 95 10.10 4.93 3.93
C HIS A 95 9.77 5.97 2.86
N ILE A 96 8.59 5.89 2.23
CA ILE A 96 8.11 6.92 1.28
C ILE A 96 7.98 8.28 1.97
N SER A 97 7.32 8.33 3.13
CA SER A 97 6.99 9.59 3.79
C SER A 97 8.21 10.32 4.36
N GLN A 98 9.12 9.60 5.02
CA GLN A 98 10.30 10.19 5.66
C GLN A 98 11.35 10.61 4.64
N THR A 99 11.56 9.83 3.58
CA THR A 99 12.51 10.21 2.52
C THR A 99 12.04 11.46 1.79
N ALA A 100 10.74 11.56 1.48
CA ALA A 100 10.13 12.76 0.92
C ALA A 100 10.28 13.98 1.87
N ALA A 101 10.04 13.82 3.17
CA ALA A 101 10.24 14.89 4.16
C ALA A 101 11.70 15.35 4.28
N GLN A 102 12.66 14.46 4.02
CA GLN A 102 14.09 14.78 3.98
C GLN A 102 14.58 15.26 2.61
N GLY A 103 13.70 15.40 1.62
CA GLY A 103 14.06 15.78 0.26
C GLY A 103 14.92 14.74 -0.48
N LYS A 104 14.95 13.50 0.01
CA LYS A 104 15.70 12.39 -0.60
C LYS A 104 14.79 11.57 -1.49
N THR A 105 15.38 10.94 -2.50
CA THR A 105 14.66 9.92 -3.27
C THR A 105 14.58 8.66 -2.41
N PRO A 106 13.39 8.07 -2.24
CA PRO A 106 13.27 6.78 -1.58
C PRO A 106 14.10 5.71 -2.31
N ASP A 107 14.68 4.78 -1.55
CA ASP A 107 15.29 3.57 -2.12
C ASP A 107 14.18 2.71 -2.75
N SER A 108 14.19 2.62 -4.08
CA SER A 108 13.18 1.89 -4.85
C SER A 108 13.36 0.37 -4.78
N GLY A 109 14.57 -0.12 -4.51
CA GLY A 109 14.84 -1.54 -4.31
C GLY A 109 14.16 -2.02 -3.03
N LEU A 110 14.42 -1.34 -1.91
CA LEU A 110 13.78 -1.64 -0.63
C LEU A 110 12.25 -1.55 -0.70
N GLN A 111 11.69 -0.62 -1.48
CA GLN A 111 10.24 -0.56 -1.69
C GLN A 111 9.68 -1.82 -2.34
N VAL A 112 10.36 -2.32 -3.37
CA VAL A 112 9.96 -3.56 -4.06
C VAL A 112 10.08 -4.75 -3.11
N ASP A 113 11.19 -4.85 -2.37
CA ASP A 113 11.42 -5.96 -1.44
C ASP A 113 10.40 -6.00 -0.30
N LEU A 114 10.08 -4.84 0.29
CA LEU A 114 9.01 -4.72 1.29
C LEU A 114 7.66 -5.16 0.75
N MET A 115 7.32 -4.80 -0.49
CA MET A 115 6.03 -5.16 -1.10
C MET A 115 5.96 -6.62 -1.51
N LEU A 116 7.06 -7.22 -1.97
CA LEU A 116 7.15 -8.65 -2.24
C LEU A 116 6.97 -9.46 -0.95
N GLU A 117 7.66 -9.07 0.12
CA GLU A 117 7.55 -9.75 1.41
C GLU A 117 6.16 -9.56 2.03
N LEU A 118 5.57 -8.36 1.93
CA LEU A 118 4.21 -8.09 2.39
C LEU A 118 3.18 -8.93 1.64
N GLU A 119 3.28 -9.01 0.31
CA GLU A 119 2.40 -9.86 -0.50
C GLU A 119 2.49 -11.32 -0.06
N LYS A 120 3.71 -11.82 0.14
CA LYS A 120 3.95 -13.19 0.60
C LYS A 120 3.33 -13.44 1.98
N GLU A 121 3.56 -12.57 2.95
CA GLU A 121 3.00 -12.72 4.31
C GLU A 121 1.45 -12.68 4.30
N MET A 122 0.84 -11.85 3.44
CA MET A 122 -0.61 -11.82 3.26
C MET A 122 -1.15 -13.13 2.66
N ALA A 123 -0.50 -13.64 1.62
CA ALA A 123 -0.87 -14.91 1.00
C ALA A 123 -0.70 -16.09 1.97
N ASP A 124 0.42 -16.16 2.68
CA ASP A 124 0.74 -17.25 3.62
C ASP A 124 -0.20 -17.26 4.85
N THR A 125 -0.57 -16.07 5.34
CA THR A 125 -1.42 -15.92 6.53
C THR A 125 -2.90 -16.03 6.19
N TYR A 126 -3.37 -15.34 5.15
CA TYR A 126 -4.80 -15.19 4.87
C TYR A 126 -5.29 -15.93 3.62
N GLY A 127 -4.38 -16.45 2.79
CA GLY A 127 -4.72 -17.08 1.52
C GLY A 127 -5.17 -16.08 0.45
N LYS A 128 -5.00 -14.77 0.68
CA LYS A 128 -5.44 -13.70 -0.22
C LYS A 128 -4.58 -12.46 -0.04
N VAL A 129 -4.41 -11.68 -1.10
CA VAL A 129 -3.67 -10.42 -1.13
C VAL A 129 -4.65 -9.28 -1.42
N PRO A 130 -4.83 -8.26 -0.55
CA PRO A 130 -5.81 -7.20 -0.76
C PRO A 130 -5.37 -6.21 -1.83
N ALA A 131 -6.35 -5.46 -2.37
CA ALA A 131 -6.12 -4.49 -3.46
C ALA A 131 -5.03 -3.45 -3.13
N ILE A 132 -4.98 -2.94 -1.90
CA ILE A 132 -3.94 -1.97 -1.48
C ILE A 132 -2.51 -2.51 -1.64
N VAL A 133 -2.28 -3.80 -1.40
CA VAL A 133 -0.96 -4.41 -1.58
C VAL A 133 -0.62 -4.52 -3.07
N ARG A 134 -1.59 -4.87 -3.93
CA ARG A 134 -1.43 -4.85 -5.40
C ARG A 134 -1.06 -3.45 -5.89
N ILE A 135 -1.77 -2.44 -5.42
CA ILE A 135 -1.59 -1.03 -5.79
C ILE A 135 -0.19 -0.54 -5.40
N TYR A 136 0.20 -0.67 -4.13
CA TYR A 136 1.51 -0.22 -3.68
C TYR A 136 2.67 -1.02 -4.27
N LYS A 137 2.45 -2.31 -4.58
CA LYS A 137 3.45 -3.11 -5.30
C LYS A 137 3.66 -2.57 -6.72
N ALA A 138 2.60 -2.24 -7.44
CA ALA A 138 2.71 -1.62 -8.76
C ALA A 138 3.45 -0.28 -8.69
N GLU A 139 3.12 0.57 -7.70
CA GLU A 139 3.82 1.85 -7.49
C GLU A 139 5.32 1.69 -7.17
N ALA A 140 5.67 0.69 -6.37
CA ALA A 140 7.06 0.33 -6.05
C ALA A 140 7.82 -0.10 -7.32
N LEU A 141 7.22 -0.99 -8.12
CA LEU A 141 7.79 -1.48 -9.38
C LEU A 141 8.00 -0.33 -10.38
N VAL A 142 7.02 0.56 -10.55
CA VAL A 142 7.17 1.76 -11.40
C VAL A 142 8.30 2.64 -10.89
N SER A 143 8.41 2.82 -9.58
CA SER A 143 9.46 3.64 -8.96
C SER A 143 10.85 3.05 -9.19
N ASN A 144 10.93 1.72 -9.33
CA ASN A 144 12.14 0.96 -9.64
C ASN A 144 12.39 0.76 -11.16
N GLY A 145 11.58 1.38 -12.04
CA GLY A 145 11.70 1.25 -13.50
C GLY A 145 11.15 -0.05 -14.11
N GLN A 146 10.49 -0.89 -13.30
CA GLN A 146 9.91 -2.18 -13.68
C GLN A 146 8.47 -2.01 -14.19
N HIS A 147 8.32 -1.27 -15.29
CA HIS A 147 7.00 -0.90 -15.82
C HIS A 147 6.17 -2.08 -16.32
N LYS A 148 6.81 -3.11 -16.89
CA LYS A 148 6.08 -4.27 -17.42
C LYS A 148 5.49 -5.09 -16.28
N GLU A 149 6.27 -5.34 -15.24
CA GLU A 149 5.86 -6.06 -14.05
C GLU A 149 4.76 -5.30 -13.29
N SER A 150 4.84 -3.97 -13.25
CA SER A 150 3.75 -3.12 -12.73
C SER A 150 2.43 -3.38 -13.49
N ALA A 151 2.48 -3.34 -14.83
CA ALA A 151 1.30 -3.55 -15.65
C ALA A 151 0.68 -4.95 -15.46
N ASP A 152 1.51 -5.97 -15.29
CA ASP A 152 1.07 -7.33 -14.98
C ASP A 152 0.38 -7.39 -13.61
N VAL A 153 0.94 -6.73 -12.59
CA VAL A 153 0.35 -6.63 -11.23
C VAL A 153 -0.99 -5.89 -11.27
N ILE A 154 -1.09 -4.78 -12.00
CA ILE A 154 -2.33 -4.00 -12.14
C ILE A 154 -3.41 -4.82 -12.85
N SER A 155 -3.04 -5.50 -13.94
CA SER A 155 -3.98 -6.31 -14.72
C SER A 155 -4.51 -7.49 -13.90
N ALA A 156 -3.64 -8.21 -13.19
CA ALA A 156 -4.06 -9.26 -12.26
C ALA A 156 -4.92 -8.70 -11.12
N GLY A 157 -4.56 -7.53 -10.59
CA GLY A 157 -5.34 -6.82 -9.58
C GLY A 157 -6.75 -6.49 -10.05
N LEU A 158 -6.93 -6.02 -11.29
CA LEU A 158 -8.26 -5.72 -11.84
C LEU A 158 -9.12 -6.96 -12.07
N LEU A 159 -8.52 -8.10 -12.38
CA LEU A 159 -9.24 -9.37 -12.45
C LEU A 159 -9.77 -9.79 -11.07
N GLU A 160 -8.96 -9.60 -10.03
CA GLU A 160 -9.35 -9.93 -8.64
C GLU A 160 -10.29 -8.88 -8.01
N TYR A 161 -10.14 -7.61 -8.39
CA TYR A 161 -10.81 -6.43 -7.81
C TYR A 161 -11.37 -5.50 -8.90
N PRO A 162 -12.34 -5.94 -9.71
CA PRO A 162 -12.85 -5.17 -10.85
C PRO A 162 -13.54 -3.84 -10.45
N GLY A 163 -13.93 -3.70 -9.18
CA GLY A 163 -14.51 -2.46 -8.64
C GLY A 163 -13.49 -1.43 -8.16
N SER A 164 -12.19 -1.76 -8.15
CA SER A 164 -11.17 -0.87 -7.60
C SER A 164 -10.94 0.33 -8.52
N VAL A 165 -11.31 1.52 -8.07
CA VAL A 165 -11.07 2.77 -8.82
C VAL A 165 -9.57 3.03 -9.01
N PRO A 166 -8.69 2.88 -7.99
CA PRO A 166 -7.25 3.06 -8.17
C PRO A 166 -6.63 2.17 -9.26
N LEU A 167 -6.99 0.88 -9.28
CA LEU A 167 -6.47 -0.06 -10.28
C LEU A 167 -6.97 0.30 -11.68
N LYS A 168 -8.23 0.73 -11.83
CA LYS A 168 -8.75 1.21 -13.13
C LYS A 168 -8.02 2.46 -13.60
N VAL A 169 -7.76 3.41 -12.68
CA VAL A 169 -6.99 4.63 -12.98
C VAL A 169 -5.59 4.26 -13.45
N TYR A 170 -4.87 3.41 -12.72
CA TYR A 170 -3.52 3.02 -13.11
C TYR A 170 -3.49 2.26 -14.44
N HIS A 171 -4.41 1.34 -14.66
CA HIS A 171 -4.51 0.63 -15.93
C HIS A 171 -4.78 1.59 -17.09
N PHE A 172 -5.68 2.57 -16.92
CA PHE A 172 -5.92 3.60 -17.92
C PHE A 172 -4.67 4.44 -18.21
N LEU A 173 -3.94 4.87 -17.18
CA LEU A 173 -2.74 5.68 -17.35
C LEU A 173 -1.62 4.94 -18.10
N GLU A 174 -1.56 3.61 -18.00
CA GLU A 174 -0.59 2.80 -18.72
C GLU A 174 -1.05 2.45 -20.16
N THR A 175 -2.33 2.18 -20.37
CA THR A 175 -2.85 1.61 -21.63
C THR A 175 -3.60 2.60 -22.52
N ASN A 176 -4.09 3.70 -21.97
CA ASN A 176 -5.09 4.59 -22.56
C ASN A 176 -6.39 3.85 -22.98
N ASP A 177 -6.83 2.84 -22.22
CA ASP A 177 -8.11 2.16 -22.48
C ASP A 177 -9.31 3.11 -22.28
N GLU A 178 -9.88 3.56 -23.40
CA GLU A 178 -11.04 4.46 -23.45
C GLU A 178 -12.31 3.91 -22.77
N ARG A 179 -12.43 2.58 -22.63
CA ARG A 179 -13.55 1.97 -21.90
C ARG A 179 -13.44 2.26 -20.41
N LEU A 180 -12.25 2.09 -19.84
CA LEU A 180 -11.97 2.42 -18.45
C LEU A 180 -12.08 3.93 -18.21
N LYS A 181 -11.58 4.73 -19.15
CA LYS A 181 -11.74 6.18 -19.11
C LYS A 181 -13.21 6.60 -18.99
N THR A 182 -14.06 6.05 -19.85
CA THR A 182 -15.50 6.32 -19.87
C THR A 182 -16.17 5.89 -18.57
N ASP A 183 -15.82 4.70 -18.07
CA ASP A 183 -16.32 4.19 -16.78
C ASP A 183 -15.93 5.12 -15.62
N LEU A 184 -14.66 5.52 -15.53
CA LEU A 184 -14.14 6.42 -14.49
C LEU A 184 -14.84 7.78 -14.50
N ILE A 185 -15.02 8.39 -15.67
CA ILE A 185 -15.67 9.71 -15.79
C ILE A 185 -17.16 9.62 -15.46
N LYS A 186 -17.83 8.54 -15.86
CA LYS A 186 -19.28 8.40 -15.67
C LYS A 186 -19.63 7.98 -14.24
N ASN A 187 -18.90 7.04 -13.67
CA ASN A 187 -19.27 6.37 -12.42
C ASN A 187 -18.45 6.84 -11.22
N HIS A 188 -17.28 7.44 -11.45
CA HIS A 188 -16.37 7.93 -10.39
C HIS A 188 -15.85 9.36 -10.65
N PRO A 189 -16.68 10.31 -11.15
CA PRO A 189 -16.21 11.66 -11.51
C PRO A 189 -15.62 12.43 -10.34
N ASP A 190 -16.09 12.10 -9.12
CA ASP A 190 -15.69 12.81 -7.92
C ASP A 190 -14.45 12.25 -7.23
N HIS A 191 -14.00 11.08 -7.67
CA HIS A 191 -12.90 10.37 -7.04
C HIS A 191 -11.59 11.17 -7.13
N TRP A 192 -10.89 11.31 -6.00
CA TRP A 192 -9.69 12.14 -5.91
C TRP A 192 -8.64 11.77 -6.97
N MET A 193 -8.41 10.48 -7.26
CA MET A 193 -7.48 10.06 -8.33
C MET A 193 -7.93 10.52 -9.72
N VAL A 194 -9.21 10.39 -10.06
CA VAL A 194 -9.75 10.81 -11.37
C VAL A 194 -9.51 12.31 -11.56
N LYS A 195 -9.79 13.10 -10.52
CA LYS A 195 -9.53 14.55 -10.49
C LYS A 195 -8.03 14.88 -10.57
N GLN A 196 -7.20 14.22 -9.76
CA GLN A 196 -5.77 14.48 -9.66
C GLN A 196 -5.03 14.19 -10.97
N PHE A 197 -5.40 13.11 -11.65
CA PHE A 197 -4.82 12.75 -12.95
C PHE A 197 -5.48 13.44 -14.13
N GLY A 198 -6.54 14.24 -13.89
CA GLY A 198 -7.21 15.02 -14.93
C GLY A 198 -7.89 14.16 -15.98
N ILE A 199 -8.42 13.00 -15.57
CA ILE A 199 -9.14 12.09 -16.47
C ILE A 199 -10.49 12.74 -16.82
N ARG A 200 -10.65 13.14 -18.09
CA ARG A 200 -11.81 13.88 -18.62
C ARG A 200 -12.16 13.45 -20.03
#